data_AF-A0A2V6DYL3-F1
#
_entry.id   AF-A0A2V6DYL3-F1
#
_cell.length_a   1.000
_cell.length_b   1.000
_cell.length_c   1.000
_cell.angle_alpha   90.00
_cell.angle_beta   90.00
_cell.angle_gamma   90.00
#
_symmetry.space_group_name_H-M   'P 1'
#
loop_
_entity.id
_entity.type
_entity.pdbx_description
1 polymer ?
#
loop_
_entity_poly.entity_id
_entity_poly.type
_entity_poly.pdbx_seq_one_letter_code
_entity_poly.pdbx_strand_id
1 'polypeptide(L)'
;MARRTKKNVGIIGLGIIGSRVAENLRRQGFHVFVWNRNPRPVPNFVGAPAELAEMCDYIQIFVSNDDALLDVIRQMAPALGPRHIVLSHPTVAPHSMRAAADLVERRGARFVEAPFTGSKIGAEKGELVFYVAGDEVALKEARPILEASSTEVIEIGEIGQATVVKLATNIVTSASVQALAEALALTNHAGVPSEKFVAALQNNASYSKTLSMKLPKMIEGNFEPHFALKHMLKDMLIAGRLGLSHHLELAVTAAARDRLLEQEQRGYAEEDFSVVARKYFPEMIFPTVEQDLELFEKPPPIEPAATISSMGEVAAAVQVQEVDLAPLPPEEPVPEPQPAMEQVVPAESAGETTTPGAVEPNPPGTPAHDVISTEAVPEPEAEHSAAATSPVDLLAKFLRGEARAQTNPKINSAKE
;
A
#
# COMPACT_ATOMS: atom_id res chain seq x y z
N MET A 1 -41.30 2.17 26.18
CA MET A 1 -40.57 2.51 24.94
C MET A 1 -39.21 1.83 24.99
N ALA A 2 -39.03 0.72 24.26
CA ALA A 2 -37.77 0.00 24.24
C ALA A 2 -36.71 0.82 23.50
N ARG A 3 -35.57 1.02 24.15
CA ARG A 3 -34.41 1.79 23.70
C ARG A 3 -33.98 1.29 22.31
N ARG A 4 -33.79 2.22 21.37
CA ARG A 4 -33.41 2.03 19.96
C ARG A 4 -31.94 1.53 19.84
N THR A 5 -31.62 0.39 20.45
CA THR A 5 -30.23 -0.08 20.67
C THR A 5 -29.75 -1.16 19.71
N LYS A 6 -30.48 -1.44 18.62
CA LYS A 6 -29.94 -2.19 17.48
C LYS A 6 -29.73 -1.19 16.34
N LYS A 7 -28.49 -0.75 16.15
CA LYS A 7 -28.12 0.17 15.07
C LYS A 7 -28.22 -0.60 13.74
N ASN A 8 -29.06 -0.13 12.83
CA ASN A 8 -29.16 -0.69 11.49
C ASN A 8 -27.89 -0.31 10.70
N VAL A 9 -27.23 -1.31 10.11
CA VAL A 9 -26.00 -1.13 9.35
C VAL A 9 -26.25 -1.57 7.90
N GLY A 10 -25.96 -0.68 6.95
CA GLY A 10 -25.99 -0.95 5.52
C GLY A 10 -24.63 -1.41 5.03
N ILE A 11 -24.57 -2.44 4.20
CA ILE A 11 -23.37 -2.88 3.49
C ILE A 11 -23.59 -2.74 1.99
N ILE A 12 -22.74 -1.93 1.35
CA ILE A 12 -22.67 -1.82 -0.12
C ILE A 12 -21.48 -2.62 -0.59
N GLY A 13 -21.74 -3.58 -1.48
CA GLY A 13 -20.71 -4.41 -2.09
C GLY A 13 -20.45 -5.70 -1.32
N LEU A 14 -20.81 -6.82 -1.93
CA LEU A 14 -20.72 -8.17 -1.35
C LEU A 14 -19.64 -9.01 -2.04
N GLY A 15 -18.46 -8.40 -2.21
CA GLY A 15 -17.26 -9.09 -2.69
C GLY A 15 -16.63 -10.00 -1.62
N ILE A 16 -15.35 -10.36 -1.82
CA ILE A 16 -14.60 -11.23 -0.91
C ILE A 16 -14.67 -10.73 0.54
N ILE A 17 -14.47 -9.42 0.76
CA ILE A 17 -14.39 -8.83 2.10
C ILE A 17 -15.76 -8.38 2.61
N GLY A 18 -16.51 -7.58 1.85
CA GLY A 18 -17.78 -7.01 2.30
C GLY A 18 -18.81 -8.05 2.75
N SER A 19 -18.86 -9.22 2.09
CA SER A 19 -19.72 -10.33 2.53
C SER A 19 -19.35 -10.88 3.91
N ARG A 20 -18.05 -10.98 4.23
CA ARG A 20 -17.57 -11.46 5.54
C ARG A 20 -17.77 -10.44 6.64
N VAL A 21 -17.58 -9.16 6.32
CA VAL A 21 -17.89 -8.06 7.25
C VAL A 21 -19.38 -8.05 7.58
N ALA A 22 -20.26 -8.24 6.60
CA ALA A 22 -21.71 -8.36 6.83
C ALA A 22 -22.05 -9.51 7.80
N GLU A 23 -21.43 -10.68 7.64
CA GLU A 23 -21.64 -11.82 8.53
C GLU A 23 -21.07 -11.60 9.94
N ASN A 24 -19.90 -10.96 10.06
CA ASN A 24 -19.34 -10.56 11.36
C ASN A 24 -20.30 -9.66 12.14
N LEU A 25 -20.83 -8.63 11.49
CA LEU A 25 -21.80 -7.71 12.09
C LEU A 25 -23.07 -8.44 12.54
N ARG A 26 -23.58 -9.36 11.70
CA ARG A 26 -24.73 -10.19 12.07
C ARG A 26 -24.46 -11.04 13.31
N ARG A 27 -23.29 -11.68 13.38
CA ARG A 27 -22.87 -12.48 14.56
C ARG A 27 -22.75 -11.63 15.82
N GLN A 28 -22.34 -10.38 15.70
CA GLN A 28 -22.28 -9.41 16.80
C GLN A 28 -23.65 -8.77 17.13
N GLY A 29 -24.73 -9.22 16.49
CA GLY A 29 -26.10 -8.81 16.81
C GLY A 29 -26.57 -7.51 16.13
N PHE A 30 -25.80 -6.96 15.19
CA PHE A 30 -26.25 -5.82 14.37
C PHE A 30 -27.33 -6.25 13.39
N HIS A 31 -28.26 -5.34 13.08
CA HIS A 31 -29.26 -5.57 12.05
C HIS A 31 -28.74 -5.07 10.71
N VAL A 32 -28.31 -6.01 9.87
CA VAL A 32 -27.57 -5.71 8.63
C VAL A 32 -28.48 -5.79 7.41
N PHE A 33 -28.53 -4.70 6.64
CA PHE A 33 -29.11 -4.63 5.31
C PHE A 33 -28.00 -4.55 4.27
N VAL A 34 -28.22 -5.12 3.09
CA VAL A 34 -27.16 -5.25 2.09
C VAL A 34 -27.63 -4.88 0.70
N TRP A 35 -26.71 -4.34 -0.09
CA TRP A 35 -26.90 -4.10 -1.52
C TRP A 35 -25.63 -4.48 -2.28
N ASN A 36 -25.81 -4.98 -3.50
CA ASN A 36 -24.71 -5.23 -4.42
C ASN A 36 -25.20 -5.01 -5.85
N ARG A 37 -24.35 -4.41 -6.71
CA ARG A 37 -24.70 -4.13 -8.13
C ARG A 37 -25.32 -5.34 -8.84
N ASN A 38 -24.72 -6.51 -8.62
CA ASN A 38 -25.30 -7.77 -9.06
C ASN A 38 -26.04 -8.39 -7.86
N PRO A 39 -27.36 -8.62 -7.94
CA PRO A 39 -28.12 -9.19 -6.85
C PRO A 39 -27.52 -10.48 -6.28
N ARG A 40 -27.63 -10.66 -4.97
CA ARG A 40 -27.13 -11.85 -4.25
C ARG A 40 -28.26 -12.48 -3.44
N PRO A 41 -28.36 -13.82 -3.38
CA PRO A 41 -29.38 -14.50 -2.59
C PRO A 41 -28.99 -14.52 -1.11
N VAL A 42 -29.03 -13.36 -0.46
CA VAL A 42 -28.67 -13.19 0.96
C VAL A 42 -29.80 -12.46 1.72
N PRO A 43 -29.93 -12.67 3.03
CA PRO A 43 -30.96 -11.99 3.83
C PRO A 43 -30.84 -10.46 3.79
N ASN A 44 -31.97 -9.76 3.94
CA ASN A 44 -32.06 -8.30 4.02
C ASN A 44 -31.41 -7.56 2.83
N PHE A 45 -31.51 -8.16 1.64
CA PHE A 45 -31.07 -7.54 0.40
C PHE A 45 -32.08 -6.47 -0.03
N VAL A 46 -31.61 -5.24 -0.31
CA VAL A 46 -32.44 -4.12 -0.76
C VAL A 46 -32.27 -3.86 -2.26
N GLY A 47 -33.20 -3.13 -2.88
CA GLY A 47 -33.21 -2.89 -4.33
C GLY A 47 -32.18 -1.87 -4.80
N ALA A 48 -31.91 -0.85 -3.99
CA ALA A 48 -31.05 0.28 -4.37
C ALA A 48 -30.19 0.79 -3.19
N PRO A 49 -29.06 1.48 -3.45
CA PRO A 49 -28.27 2.11 -2.40
C PRO A 49 -29.07 3.13 -1.57
N ALA A 50 -30.00 3.88 -2.19
CA ALA A 50 -30.86 4.83 -1.48
C ALA A 50 -31.71 4.17 -0.39
N GLU A 51 -32.21 2.94 -0.62
CA GLU A 51 -32.98 2.18 0.37
C GLU A 51 -32.11 1.84 1.60
N LEU A 52 -30.81 1.59 1.44
CA LEU A 52 -29.91 1.43 2.60
C LEU A 52 -29.86 2.69 3.45
N ALA A 53 -29.77 3.87 2.83
CA ALA A 53 -29.73 5.14 3.56
C ALA A 53 -31.08 5.45 4.24
N GLU A 54 -32.20 5.01 3.69
CA GLU A 54 -33.50 5.15 4.36
C GLU A 54 -33.60 4.26 5.62
N MET A 55 -32.99 3.08 5.58
CA MET A 55 -33.14 2.06 6.62
C MET A 55 -32.02 2.06 7.67
N CYS A 56 -30.84 2.61 7.36
CA CYS A 56 -29.63 2.47 8.17
C CYS A 56 -29.07 3.82 8.63
N ASP A 57 -28.49 3.85 9.83
CA ASP A 57 -27.77 5.01 10.35
C ASP A 57 -26.28 4.96 9.97
N TYR A 58 -25.75 3.76 9.75
CA TYR A 58 -24.35 3.52 9.38
C TYR A 58 -24.29 2.75 8.07
N ILE A 59 -23.44 3.19 7.14
CA ILE A 59 -23.34 2.57 5.81
C ILE A 59 -21.87 2.32 5.49
N GLN A 60 -21.48 1.07 5.30
CA GLN A 60 -20.14 0.68 4.90
C GLN A 60 -20.08 0.35 3.40
N ILE A 61 -19.09 0.91 2.71
CA ILE A 61 -18.92 0.79 1.26
C ILE A 61 -17.68 -0.05 0.93
N PHE A 62 -17.88 -1.18 0.23
CA PHE A 62 -16.86 -2.11 -0.24
C PHE A 62 -16.94 -2.27 -1.77
N VAL A 63 -16.35 -1.32 -2.50
CA VAL A 63 -16.36 -1.29 -3.97
C VAL A 63 -14.95 -1.36 -4.56
N SER A 64 -14.84 -1.53 -5.88
CA SER A 64 -13.56 -1.86 -6.52
C SER A 64 -12.68 -0.65 -6.87
N ASN A 65 -13.29 0.49 -7.21
CA ASN A 65 -12.61 1.65 -7.79
C ASN A 65 -13.35 2.97 -7.50
N ASP A 66 -12.73 4.05 -7.94
CA ASP A 66 -13.14 5.45 -7.76
C ASP A 66 -14.54 5.71 -8.31
N ASP A 67 -14.82 5.30 -9.55
CA ASP A 67 -16.14 5.50 -10.18
C ASP A 67 -17.23 4.78 -9.41
N ALA A 68 -17.01 3.52 -9.02
CA ALA A 68 -17.98 2.77 -8.24
C ALA A 68 -18.27 3.42 -6.89
N LEU A 69 -17.27 4.03 -6.24
CA LEU A 69 -17.45 4.76 -4.98
C LEU A 69 -18.31 6.00 -5.17
N LEU A 70 -17.97 6.83 -6.15
CA LEU A 70 -18.70 8.07 -6.40
C LEU A 70 -20.14 7.77 -6.86
N ASP A 71 -20.34 6.74 -7.68
CA ASP A 71 -21.66 6.36 -8.18
C ASP A 71 -22.60 5.86 -7.07
N VAL A 72 -22.12 5.03 -6.15
CA VAL A 72 -22.96 4.57 -5.02
C VAL A 72 -23.28 5.72 -4.08
N ILE A 73 -22.34 6.63 -3.83
CA ILE A 73 -22.59 7.82 -3.00
C ILE A 73 -23.62 8.74 -3.66
N ARG A 74 -23.53 8.98 -4.97
CA ARG A 74 -24.52 9.77 -5.71
C ARG A 74 -25.92 9.16 -5.63
N GLN A 75 -26.02 7.83 -5.73
CA GLN A 75 -27.30 7.13 -5.59
C GLN A 75 -27.89 7.24 -4.19
N MET A 76 -27.05 7.24 -3.14
CA MET A 76 -27.50 7.41 -1.76
C MET A 76 -27.80 8.86 -1.38
N ALA A 77 -27.12 9.83 -2.01
CA ALA A 77 -27.11 11.23 -1.59
C ALA A 77 -28.49 11.86 -1.31
N PRO A 78 -29.56 11.59 -2.08
CA PRO A 78 -30.89 12.13 -1.79
C PRO A 78 -31.49 11.69 -0.45
N ALA A 79 -31.09 10.53 0.08
CA ALA A 79 -31.59 9.96 1.33
C ALA A 79 -30.66 10.22 2.53
N LEU A 80 -29.46 10.76 2.30
CA LEU A 80 -28.51 11.11 3.37
C LEU A 80 -28.94 12.36 4.15
N GLY A 81 -28.42 12.48 5.37
CA GLY A 81 -28.83 13.48 6.36
C GLY A 81 -28.03 13.36 7.68
N PRO A 82 -28.25 14.25 8.66
CA PRO A 82 -27.45 14.35 9.89
C PRO A 82 -27.34 13.11 10.77
N ARG A 83 -28.27 12.15 10.63
CA ARG A 83 -28.23 10.88 11.36
C ARG A 83 -27.15 9.92 10.84
N HIS A 84 -26.63 10.13 9.64
CA HIS A 84 -25.83 9.12 8.94
C HIS A 84 -24.34 9.27 9.18
N ILE A 85 -23.67 8.12 9.27
CA ILE A 85 -22.22 7.99 9.14
C ILE A 85 -21.92 7.02 8.00
N VAL A 86 -21.25 7.51 6.96
CA VAL A 86 -20.81 6.71 5.81
C VAL A 86 -19.34 6.34 6.01
N LEU A 87 -19.05 5.03 6.00
CA LEU A 87 -17.71 4.47 6.11
C LEU A 87 -17.25 3.93 4.75
N SER A 88 -16.13 4.45 4.25
CA SER A 88 -15.59 4.10 2.94
C SER A 88 -14.35 3.23 3.08
N HIS A 89 -14.44 1.97 2.64
CA HIS A 89 -13.35 1.00 2.70
C HIS A 89 -12.56 0.73 1.39
N PRO A 90 -12.95 1.20 0.18
CA PRO A 90 -12.20 0.89 -1.02
C PRO A 90 -10.87 1.64 -1.02
N THR A 91 -9.83 1.03 -1.59
CA THR A 91 -8.59 1.73 -1.93
C THR A 91 -8.80 2.47 -3.25
N VAL A 92 -8.94 3.80 -3.19
CA VAL A 92 -9.15 4.72 -4.34
C VAL A 92 -8.09 5.81 -4.29
N ALA A 93 -8.08 6.76 -5.22
CA ALA A 93 -7.16 7.89 -5.10
C ALA A 93 -7.56 8.85 -3.94
N PRO A 94 -6.60 9.52 -3.28
CA PRO A 94 -6.91 10.46 -2.19
C PRO A 94 -7.89 11.57 -2.58
N HIS A 95 -7.79 12.08 -3.81
CA HIS A 95 -8.72 13.10 -4.32
C HIS A 95 -10.15 12.55 -4.49
N SER A 96 -10.31 11.29 -4.90
CA SER A 96 -11.60 10.61 -5.01
C SER A 96 -12.23 10.42 -3.63
N MET A 97 -11.42 10.11 -2.61
CA MET A 97 -11.91 9.98 -1.23
C MET A 97 -12.42 11.32 -0.68
N ARG A 98 -11.72 12.43 -0.95
CA ARG A 98 -12.18 13.78 -0.58
C ARG A 98 -13.47 14.15 -1.33
N ALA A 99 -13.54 13.89 -2.63
CA ALA A 99 -14.76 14.15 -3.40
C ALA A 99 -15.96 13.32 -2.91
N ALA A 100 -15.71 12.09 -2.46
CA ALA A 100 -16.71 11.24 -1.81
C ALA A 100 -17.18 11.82 -0.47
N ALA A 101 -16.26 12.27 0.38
CA ALA A 101 -16.57 12.94 1.64
C ALA A 101 -17.43 14.20 1.39
N ASP A 102 -17.02 15.07 0.47
CA ASP A 102 -17.75 16.30 0.14
C ASP A 102 -19.20 16.03 -0.30
N LEU A 103 -19.43 14.95 -1.08
CA LEU A 103 -20.76 14.56 -1.53
C LEU A 103 -21.67 14.14 -0.36
N VAL A 104 -21.11 13.46 0.63
CA VAL A 104 -21.81 13.01 1.84
C VAL A 104 -22.07 14.18 2.79
N GLU A 105 -21.06 15.02 3.02
CA GLU A 105 -21.10 16.13 3.97
C GLU A 105 -22.01 17.28 3.51
N ARG A 106 -22.13 17.51 2.18
CA ARG A 106 -23.15 18.43 1.63
C ARG A 106 -24.59 18.03 1.96
N ARG A 107 -24.83 16.79 2.38
CA ARG A 107 -26.14 16.31 2.86
C ARG A 107 -26.28 16.41 4.38
N GLY A 108 -25.27 16.94 5.07
CA GLY A 108 -25.20 17.00 6.53
C GLY A 108 -24.84 15.67 7.20
N ALA A 109 -24.59 14.60 6.43
CA ALA A 109 -24.08 13.34 6.94
C ALA A 109 -22.57 13.44 7.24
N ARG A 110 -22.05 12.50 8.04
CA ARG A 110 -20.62 12.43 8.35
C ARG A 110 -19.93 11.31 7.56
N PHE A 111 -18.66 11.50 7.25
CA PHE A 111 -17.87 10.57 6.46
C PHE A 111 -16.62 10.10 7.20
N VAL A 112 -16.35 8.81 7.14
CA VAL A 112 -15.14 8.17 7.68
C VAL A 112 -14.48 7.38 6.56
N GLU A 113 -13.24 7.72 6.26
CA GLU A 113 -12.37 6.88 5.44
C GLU A 113 -11.83 5.75 6.31
N ALA A 114 -11.91 4.50 5.83
CA ALA A 114 -11.51 3.32 6.58
C ALA A 114 -10.99 2.17 5.68
N PRO A 115 -9.97 2.38 4.81
CA PRO A 115 -9.32 1.25 4.14
C PRO A 115 -8.71 0.28 5.17
N PHE A 116 -8.44 -0.95 4.74
CA PHE A 116 -8.02 -2.00 5.66
C PHE A 116 -6.87 -2.84 5.10
N THR A 117 -6.20 -3.56 5.99
CA THR A 117 -5.36 -4.71 5.66
C THR A 117 -5.90 -5.97 6.31
N GLY A 118 -5.69 -7.11 5.65
CA GLY A 118 -6.24 -8.41 6.03
C GLY A 118 -6.59 -9.25 4.81
N SER A 119 -6.52 -10.57 4.97
CA SER A 119 -6.88 -11.54 3.93
C SER A 119 -8.37 -11.89 3.99
N LYS A 120 -8.85 -12.64 2.99
CA LYS A 120 -10.15 -13.35 3.03
C LYS A 120 -10.38 -14.07 4.37
N ILE A 121 -9.37 -14.78 4.86
CA ILE A 121 -9.42 -15.53 6.12
C ILE A 121 -9.48 -14.58 7.32
N GLY A 122 -8.67 -13.52 7.32
CA GLY A 122 -8.70 -12.51 8.38
C GLY A 122 -10.07 -11.83 8.49
N ALA A 123 -10.65 -11.43 7.34
CA ALA A 123 -12.00 -10.88 7.31
C ALA A 123 -13.04 -11.86 7.87
N GLU A 124 -12.93 -13.16 7.57
CA GLU A 124 -13.87 -14.17 8.05
C GLU A 124 -13.83 -14.36 9.57
N LYS A 125 -12.64 -14.17 10.16
CA LYS A 125 -12.38 -14.25 11.60
C LYS A 125 -12.61 -12.95 12.36
N GLY A 126 -12.87 -11.84 11.65
CA GLY A 126 -12.96 -10.51 12.27
C GLY A 126 -11.59 -9.94 12.68
N GLU A 127 -10.53 -10.29 11.95
CA GLU A 127 -9.15 -9.92 12.21
C GLU A 127 -8.61 -8.90 11.19
N LEU A 128 -9.50 -8.04 10.65
CA LEU A 128 -9.03 -6.91 9.84
C LEU A 128 -8.30 -5.89 10.71
N VAL A 129 -7.48 -5.07 10.07
CA VAL A 129 -6.92 -3.85 10.66
C VAL A 129 -7.35 -2.69 9.80
N PHE A 130 -8.11 -1.76 10.37
CA PHE A 130 -8.56 -0.54 9.68
C PHE A 130 -7.55 0.60 9.89
N TYR A 131 -7.27 1.33 8.81
CA TYR A 131 -6.63 2.64 8.86
C TYR A 131 -7.74 3.66 8.70
N VAL A 132 -7.98 4.50 9.70
CA VAL A 132 -9.13 5.40 9.71
C VAL A 132 -8.74 6.86 9.67
N ALA A 133 -9.52 7.65 8.96
CA ALA A 133 -9.34 9.09 8.82
C ALA A 133 -10.70 9.80 8.70
N GLY A 134 -10.77 11.06 9.11
CA GLY A 134 -11.98 11.89 9.04
C GLY A 134 -12.44 12.43 10.40
N ASP A 135 -13.74 12.66 10.54
CA ASP A 135 -14.36 13.26 11.73
C ASP A 135 -14.18 12.38 12.98
N GLU A 136 -13.51 12.89 14.00
CA GLU A 136 -13.22 12.17 15.25
C GLU A 136 -14.50 11.72 15.97
N VAL A 137 -15.55 12.55 15.94
CA VAL A 137 -16.82 12.23 16.60
C VAL A 137 -17.54 11.08 15.89
N ALA A 138 -17.61 11.12 14.56
CA ALA A 138 -18.15 10.04 13.73
C ALA A 138 -17.35 8.76 13.92
N LEU A 139 -16.02 8.86 13.97
CA LEU A 139 -15.15 7.72 14.20
C LEU A 139 -15.45 7.07 15.56
N LYS A 140 -15.52 7.87 16.64
CA LYS A 140 -15.86 7.37 17.97
C LYS A 140 -17.23 6.69 18.00
N GLU A 141 -18.21 7.23 17.29
CA GLU A 141 -19.56 6.65 17.20
C GLU A 141 -19.64 5.36 16.37
N ALA A 142 -18.83 5.28 15.30
CA ALA A 142 -18.80 4.15 14.36
C ALA A 142 -17.78 3.07 14.76
N ARG A 143 -16.89 3.33 15.71
CA ARG A 143 -15.86 2.40 16.21
C ARG A 143 -16.40 1.00 16.54
N PRO A 144 -17.55 0.82 17.25
CA PRO A 144 -18.09 -0.52 17.51
C PRO A 144 -18.48 -1.32 16.24
N ILE A 145 -18.73 -0.64 15.13
CA ILE A 145 -19.10 -1.26 13.85
C ILE A 145 -17.85 -1.74 13.12
N LEU A 146 -16.75 -0.98 13.21
CA LEU A 146 -15.45 -1.39 12.69
C LEU A 146 -14.93 -2.59 13.50
N GLU A 147 -14.94 -2.48 14.83
CA GLU A 147 -14.48 -3.50 15.79
C GLU A 147 -15.24 -4.83 15.68
N ALA A 148 -16.46 -4.82 15.12
CA ALA A 148 -17.18 -6.06 14.86
C ALA A 148 -16.45 -6.99 13.87
N SER A 149 -15.54 -6.46 13.06
CA SER A 149 -14.81 -7.19 12.01
C SER A 149 -13.30 -6.96 12.01
N SER A 150 -12.75 -6.33 13.06
CA SER A 150 -11.34 -6.00 13.18
C SER A 150 -10.76 -6.30 14.54
N THR A 151 -9.46 -6.59 14.57
CA THR A 151 -8.66 -6.63 15.81
C THR A 151 -8.07 -5.27 16.17
N GLU A 152 -7.99 -4.34 15.22
CA GLU A 152 -7.36 -3.03 15.41
C GLU A 152 -7.96 -1.95 14.50
N VAL A 153 -8.02 -0.72 15.00
CA VAL A 153 -8.50 0.49 14.30
C VAL A 153 -7.51 1.63 14.57
N ILE A 154 -6.65 1.90 13.60
CA ILE A 154 -5.55 2.87 13.70
C ILE A 154 -5.98 4.21 13.13
N GLU A 155 -6.03 5.24 13.99
CA GLU A 155 -6.36 6.61 13.59
C GLU A 155 -5.16 7.26 12.89
N ILE A 156 -5.34 7.69 11.64
CA ILE A 156 -4.30 8.25 10.79
C ILE A 156 -4.36 9.77 10.76
N GLY A 157 -5.54 10.34 10.53
CA GLY A 157 -5.73 11.79 10.42
C GLY A 157 -6.84 12.19 9.45
N GLU A 158 -6.50 13.04 8.49
CA GLU A 158 -7.46 13.66 7.57
C GLU A 158 -7.84 12.78 6.37
N ILE A 159 -9.01 13.03 5.78
CA ILE A 159 -9.49 12.30 4.60
C ILE A 159 -8.46 12.34 3.45
N GLY A 160 -8.16 11.15 2.95
CA GLY A 160 -7.14 10.84 1.96
C GLY A 160 -5.86 10.27 2.58
N GLN A 161 -5.53 10.56 3.84
CA GLN A 161 -4.29 10.10 4.47
C GLN A 161 -4.31 8.59 4.77
N ALA A 162 -5.47 8.02 5.15
CA ALA A 162 -5.56 6.59 5.41
C ALA A 162 -5.37 5.77 4.11
N THR A 163 -5.87 6.26 2.97
CA THR A 163 -5.55 5.70 1.65
C THR A 163 -4.06 5.77 1.35
N VAL A 164 -3.36 6.89 1.67
CA VAL A 164 -1.91 6.99 1.45
C VAL A 164 -1.16 5.92 2.26
N VAL A 165 -1.51 5.73 3.53
CA VAL A 165 -0.95 4.65 4.38
C VAL A 165 -1.25 3.28 3.78
N LYS A 166 -2.47 3.05 3.29
CA LYS A 166 -2.83 1.80 2.61
C LYS A 166 -2.01 1.54 1.35
N LEU A 167 -1.78 2.56 0.52
CA LEU A 167 -0.96 2.45 -0.68
C LEU A 167 0.50 2.16 -0.31
N ALA A 168 1.05 2.87 0.67
CA ALA A 168 2.42 2.65 1.15
C ALA A 168 2.63 1.21 1.66
N THR A 169 1.70 0.67 2.45
CA THR A 169 1.78 -0.72 2.92
C THR A 169 1.62 -1.74 1.79
N ASN A 170 0.80 -1.43 0.78
CA ASN A 170 0.66 -2.27 -0.40
C ASN A 170 1.89 -2.21 -1.34
N ILE A 171 2.62 -1.09 -1.40
CA ILE A 171 3.91 -1.01 -2.11
C ILE A 171 4.89 -2.03 -1.52
N VAL A 172 5.06 -2.01 -0.19
CA VAL A 172 5.96 -2.95 0.52
C VAL A 172 5.53 -4.39 0.29
N THR A 173 4.22 -4.66 0.35
CA THR A 173 3.64 -5.99 0.12
C THR A 173 3.90 -6.49 -1.30
N SER A 174 3.62 -5.66 -2.31
CA SER A 174 3.82 -6.00 -3.72
C SER A 174 5.30 -6.23 -4.04
N ALA A 175 6.18 -5.34 -3.58
CA ALA A 175 7.62 -5.46 -3.77
C ALA A 175 8.17 -6.75 -3.13
N SER A 176 7.72 -7.06 -1.90
CA SER A 176 8.17 -8.25 -1.17
C SER A 176 7.78 -9.56 -1.89
N VAL A 177 6.56 -9.63 -2.44
CA VAL A 177 6.11 -10.82 -3.19
C VAL A 177 6.80 -10.92 -4.56
N GLN A 178 7.06 -9.80 -5.22
CA GLN A 178 7.85 -9.78 -6.45
C GLN A 178 9.28 -10.26 -6.21
N ALA A 179 9.94 -9.75 -5.17
CA ALA A 179 11.28 -10.19 -4.79
C ALA A 179 11.31 -11.67 -4.38
N LEU A 180 10.26 -12.15 -3.69
CA LEU A 180 10.13 -13.57 -3.37
C LEU A 180 10.02 -14.44 -4.63
N ALA A 181 9.28 -13.99 -5.64
CA ALA A 181 9.16 -14.71 -6.92
C ALA A 181 10.51 -14.82 -7.63
N GLU A 182 11.30 -13.74 -7.63
CA GLU A 182 12.66 -13.73 -8.20
C GLU A 182 13.63 -14.59 -7.42
N ALA A 183 13.59 -14.53 -6.08
CA ALA A 183 14.43 -15.36 -5.23
C ALA A 183 14.13 -16.85 -5.44
N LEU A 184 12.86 -17.23 -5.51
CA LEU A 184 12.43 -18.60 -5.84
C LEU A 184 12.96 -19.05 -7.19
N ALA A 185 12.86 -18.19 -8.21
CA ALA A 185 13.34 -18.49 -9.55
C ALA A 185 14.85 -18.75 -9.57
N LEU A 186 15.61 -17.88 -8.89
CA LEU A 186 17.05 -18.00 -8.78
C LEU A 186 17.46 -19.30 -8.07
N THR A 187 16.87 -19.60 -6.91
CA THR A 187 17.20 -20.81 -6.15
C THR A 187 16.85 -22.07 -6.92
N ASN A 188 15.70 -22.08 -7.61
CA ASN A 188 15.28 -23.20 -8.42
C ASN A 188 16.25 -23.44 -9.60
N HIS A 189 16.64 -22.37 -10.31
CA HIS A 189 17.60 -22.49 -11.42
C HIS A 189 19.00 -22.91 -10.95
N ALA A 190 19.40 -22.53 -9.74
CA ALA A 190 20.65 -22.96 -9.13
C ALA A 190 20.60 -24.40 -8.56
N GLY A 191 19.48 -25.12 -8.70
CA GLY A 191 19.32 -26.49 -8.19
C GLY A 191 19.21 -26.57 -6.66
N VAL A 192 18.87 -25.47 -5.98
CA VAL A 192 18.65 -25.46 -4.52
C VAL A 192 17.24 -25.97 -4.24
N PRO A 193 17.07 -27.04 -3.44
CA PRO A 193 15.74 -27.53 -3.07
C PRO A 193 14.92 -26.46 -2.34
N SER A 194 13.64 -26.35 -2.69
CA SER A 194 12.71 -25.36 -2.14
C SER A 194 12.65 -25.40 -0.61
N GLU A 195 12.74 -26.59 0.00
CA GLU A 195 12.72 -26.77 1.46
C GLU A 195 13.91 -26.10 2.14
N LYS A 196 15.09 -26.12 1.50
CA LYS A 196 16.30 -25.45 2.01
C LYS A 196 16.14 -23.94 1.93
N PHE A 197 15.60 -23.42 0.83
CA PHE A 197 15.30 -22.00 0.71
C PHE A 197 14.25 -21.54 1.72
N VAL A 198 13.17 -22.31 1.91
CA VAL A 198 12.14 -22.03 2.92
C VAL A 198 12.75 -21.96 4.32
N ALA A 199 13.56 -22.96 4.70
CA ALA A 199 14.22 -23.00 6.00
C ALA A 199 15.19 -21.81 6.21
N ALA A 200 15.94 -21.44 5.17
CA ALA A 200 16.82 -20.28 5.22
C ALA A 200 16.03 -18.97 5.36
N LEU A 201 14.96 -18.82 4.57
CA LEU A 201 14.13 -17.61 4.60
C LEU A 201 13.41 -17.47 5.93
N GLN A 202 12.90 -18.55 6.54
CA GLN A 202 12.24 -18.51 7.86
C GLN A 202 13.11 -17.91 8.97
N ASN A 203 14.43 -18.03 8.85
CA ASN A 203 15.40 -17.46 9.80
C ASN A 203 15.93 -16.09 9.35
N ASN A 204 15.53 -15.60 8.18
CA ASN A 204 15.91 -14.29 7.67
C ASN A 204 15.02 -13.20 8.29
N ALA A 205 15.62 -12.06 8.64
CA ALA A 205 14.91 -10.92 9.22
C ALA A 205 13.78 -10.36 8.31
N SER A 206 13.84 -10.63 7.00
CA SER A 206 12.83 -10.20 6.03
C SER A 206 11.60 -11.12 5.98
N TYR A 207 11.59 -12.23 6.72
CA TYR A 207 10.48 -13.18 6.73
C TYR A 207 9.25 -12.60 7.43
N SER A 208 8.39 -11.99 6.63
CA SER A 208 7.15 -11.39 7.09
C SER A 208 5.97 -12.37 7.03
N LYS A 209 4.88 -12.02 7.71
CA LYS A 209 3.59 -12.73 7.61
C LYS A 209 3.11 -12.85 6.16
N THR A 210 3.40 -11.86 5.31
CA THR A 210 3.05 -11.92 3.88
C THR A 210 3.84 -13.04 3.19
N LEU A 211 5.16 -13.08 3.37
CA LEU A 211 5.99 -14.10 2.74
C LEU A 211 5.62 -15.50 3.22
N SER A 212 5.35 -15.67 4.52
CA SER A 212 4.93 -16.97 5.08
C SER A 212 3.62 -17.48 4.49
N MET A 213 2.70 -16.59 4.12
CA MET A 213 1.44 -16.95 3.46
C MET A 213 1.58 -17.23 1.96
N LYS A 214 2.51 -16.56 1.26
CA LYS A 214 2.64 -16.63 -0.21
C LYS A 214 3.61 -17.72 -0.67
N LEU A 215 4.70 -17.92 0.06
CA LEU A 215 5.78 -18.82 -0.34
C LEU A 215 5.30 -20.27 -0.59
N PRO A 216 4.57 -20.94 0.33
CA PRO A 216 4.10 -22.31 0.08
C PRO A 216 3.17 -22.38 -1.13
N LYS A 217 2.26 -21.42 -1.27
CA LYS A 217 1.33 -21.34 -2.40
C LYS A 217 2.02 -21.14 -3.76
N MET A 218 3.10 -20.36 -3.79
CA MET A 218 3.91 -20.16 -4.99
C MET A 218 4.67 -21.43 -5.37
N ILE A 219 5.19 -22.17 -4.39
CA ILE A 219 5.85 -23.48 -4.59
C ILE A 219 4.82 -24.55 -5.02
N GLU A 220 3.58 -24.48 -4.57
CA GLU A 220 2.52 -25.41 -4.98
C GLU A 220 1.87 -25.03 -6.32
N GLY A 221 2.16 -23.83 -6.83
CA GLY A 221 1.46 -23.30 -8.00
C GLY A 221 -0.01 -22.95 -7.77
N ASN A 222 -0.41 -22.80 -6.51
CA ASN A 222 -1.78 -22.51 -6.09
C ASN A 222 -2.01 -21.01 -5.93
N PHE A 223 -2.70 -20.41 -6.88
CA PHE A 223 -3.02 -18.97 -6.87
C PHE A 223 -4.49 -18.68 -6.57
N GLU A 224 -5.15 -19.49 -5.73
CA GLU A 224 -6.49 -19.14 -5.23
C GLU A 224 -6.46 -17.74 -4.56
N PRO A 225 -7.32 -16.80 -5.00
CA PRO A 225 -7.21 -15.40 -4.63
C PRO A 225 -7.49 -15.16 -3.15
N HIS A 226 -6.46 -14.73 -2.43
CA HIS A 226 -6.62 -14.05 -1.13
C HIS A 226 -6.63 -12.54 -1.33
N PHE A 227 -5.89 -12.05 -2.32
CA PHE A 227 -5.96 -10.69 -2.84
C PHE A 227 -5.72 -10.72 -4.36
N ALA A 228 -6.74 -10.43 -5.15
CA ALA A 228 -6.69 -10.61 -6.60
C ALA A 228 -5.66 -9.67 -7.25
N LEU A 229 -4.99 -10.16 -8.30
CA LEU A 229 -3.95 -9.45 -9.03
C LEU A 229 -4.42 -8.07 -9.52
N LYS A 230 -5.61 -7.99 -10.12
CA LYS A 230 -6.18 -6.71 -10.62
C LYS A 230 -6.28 -5.64 -9.54
N HIS A 231 -6.51 -6.04 -8.28
CA HIS A 231 -6.64 -5.10 -7.17
C HIS A 231 -5.26 -4.60 -6.72
N MET A 232 -4.27 -5.48 -6.64
CA MET A 232 -2.89 -5.05 -6.36
C MET A 232 -2.36 -4.15 -7.50
N LEU A 233 -2.61 -4.51 -8.76
CA LEU A 233 -2.21 -3.70 -9.91
C LEU A 233 -2.84 -2.30 -9.87
N LYS A 234 -4.15 -2.22 -9.61
CA LYS A 234 -4.85 -0.94 -9.41
C LYS A 234 -4.18 -0.11 -8.31
N ASP A 235 -3.86 -0.71 -7.17
CA ASP A 235 -3.22 0.01 -6.06
C ASP A 235 -1.82 0.51 -6.46
N MET A 236 -1.03 -0.28 -7.20
CA MET A 236 0.27 0.16 -7.72
C MET A 236 0.15 1.29 -8.76
N LEU A 237 -0.90 1.29 -9.58
CA LEU A 237 -1.19 2.37 -10.51
C LEU A 237 -1.57 3.67 -9.77
N ILE A 238 -2.38 3.59 -8.73
CA ILE A 238 -2.74 4.75 -7.89
C ILE A 238 -1.48 5.28 -7.18
N ALA A 239 -0.70 4.40 -6.56
CA ALA A 239 0.55 4.75 -5.89
C ALA A 239 1.55 5.43 -6.83
N GLY A 240 1.74 4.90 -8.04
CA GLY A 240 2.63 5.49 -9.04
C GLY A 240 2.19 6.88 -9.48
N ARG A 241 0.89 7.09 -9.73
CA ARG A 241 0.34 8.42 -10.06
C ARG A 241 0.51 9.41 -8.92
N LEU A 242 0.28 8.96 -7.68
CA LEU A 242 0.48 9.79 -6.49
C LEU A 242 1.95 10.18 -6.33
N GLY A 243 2.88 9.23 -6.49
CA GLY A 243 4.32 9.50 -6.46
C GLY A 243 4.73 10.56 -7.48
N LEU A 244 4.29 10.41 -8.73
CA LEU A 244 4.55 11.40 -9.79
C LEU A 244 4.00 12.78 -9.46
N SER A 245 2.80 12.88 -8.87
CA SER A 245 2.21 14.16 -8.45
C SER A 245 2.99 14.88 -7.36
N HIS A 246 3.86 14.14 -6.65
CA HIS A 246 4.78 14.67 -5.64
C HIS A 246 6.24 14.68 -6.10
N HIS A 247 6.50 14.49 -7.41
CA HIS A 247 7.85 14.42 -7.97
C HIS A 247 8.72 13.31 -7.34
N LEU A 248 8.11 12.22 -6.89
CA LEU A 248 8.79 11.05 -6.34
C LEU A 248 8.88 9.94 -7.37
N GLU A 249 10.10 9.47 -7.61
CA GLU A 249 10.35 8.29 -8.43
C GLU A 249 10.24 7.01 -7.57
N LEU A 250 9.24 6.18 -7.87
CA LEU A 250 8.98 4.93 -7.16
C LEU A 250 9.42 3.73 -8.00
N ALA A 251 10.73 3.59 -8.25
CA ALA A 251 11.28 2.59 -9.18
C ALA A 251 10.88 1.13 -8.84
N VAL A 252 10.95 0.75 -7.56
CA VAL A 252 10.53 -0.60 -7.11
C VAL A 252 9.04 -0.83 -7.36
N THR A 253 8.21 0.19 -7.12
CA THR A 253 6.77 0.14 -7.40
C THR A 253 6.52 -0.03 -8.90
N ALA A 254 7.27 0.67 -9.76
CA ALA A 254 7.15 0.54 -11.21
C ALA A 254 7.51 -0.89 -11.67
N ALA A 255 8.62 -1.45 -11.20
CA ALA A 255 9.02 -2.82 -11.55
C ALA A 255 7.96 -3.87 -11.14
N ALA A 256 7.43 -3.76 -9.91
CA ALA A 256 6.37 -4.66 -9.43
C ALA A 256 5.06 -4.46 -10.22
N ARG A 257 4.67 -3.22 -10.52
CA ARG A 257 3.51 -2.88 -11.34
C ARG A 257 3.61 -3.51 -12.72
N ASP A 258 4.74 -3.38 -13.39
CA ASP A 258 4.91 -3.87 -14.76
C ASP A 258 4.81 -5.39 -14.80
N ARG A 259 5.28 -6.08 -13.76
CA ARG A 259 5.05 -7.52 -13.63
C ARG A 259 3.58 -7.89 -13.43
N LEU A 260 2.87 -7.15 -12.57
CA LEU A 260 1.44 -7.38 -12.37
C LEU A 260 0.67 -7.17 -13.68
N LEU A 261 0.98 -6.10 -14.42
CA LEU A 261 0.37 -5.80 -15.71
C LEU A 261 0.63 -6.91 -16.74
N GLU A 262 1.86 -7.43 -16.82
CA GLU A 262 2.19 -8.56 -17.70
C GLU A 262 1.30 -9.79 -17.40
N GLN A 263 1.09 -10.12 -16.13
CA GLN A 263 0.26 -11.27 -15.77
C GLN A 263 -1.24 -11.01 -15.97
N GLU A 264 -1.70 -9.77 -15.78
CA GLU A 264 -3.07 -9.38 -16.12
C GLU A 264 -3.35 -9.60 -17.60
N GLN A 265 -2.43 -9.17 -18.48
CA GLN A 265 -2.53 -9.37 -19.93
C GLN A 265 -2.53 -10.85 -20.34
N ARG A 266 -1.97 -11.74 -19.51
CA ARG A 266 -2.03 -13.19 -19.69
C ARG A 266 -3.33 -13.83 -19.17
N GLY A 267 -4.27 -13.04 -18.66
CA GLY A 267 -5.58 -13.50 -18.21
C GLY A 267 -5.66 -13.87 -16.73
N TYR A 268 -4.64 -13.54 -15.92
CA TYR A 268 -4.59 -13.92 -14.49
C TYR A 268 -5.13 -12.85 -13.54
N ALA A 269 -5.97 -11.94 -14.03
CA ALA A 269 -6.51 -10.81 -13.27
C ALA A 269 -7.24 -11.21 -11.97
N GLU A 270 -7.93 -12.35 -11.99
CA GLU A 270 -8.72 -12.86 -10.85
C GLU A 270 -7.93 -13.78 -9.92
N GLU A 271 -6.72 -14.21 -10.32
CA GLU A 271 -5.85 -15.02 -9.46
C GLU A 271 -5.21 -14.16 -8.36
N ASP A 272 -4.64 -14.82 -7.35
CA ASP A 272 -3.87 -14.11 -6.34
C ASP A 272 -2.69 -13.35 -6.96
N PHE A 273 -2.39 -12.15 -6.47
CA PHE A 273 -1.29 -11.34 -6.98
C PHE A 273 0.09 -12.03 -6.91
N SER A 274 0.26 -13.11 -6.12
CA SER A 274 1.48 -13.93 -6.17
C SER A 274 1.66 -14.72 -7.47
N VAL A 275 0.68 -14.73 -8.38
CA VAL A 275 0.78 -15.32 -9.73
C VAL A 275 1.90 -14.71 -10.57
N VAL A 276 2.47 -13.57 -10.15
CA VAL A 276 3.73 -13.01 -10.71
C VAL A 276 4.89 -14.01 -10.75
N ALA A 277 4.85 -15.04 -9.90
CA ALA A 277 5.77 -16.18 -9.93
C ALA A 277 5.72 -16.96 -11.25
N ARG A 278 4.56 -17.10 -11.89
CA ARG A 278 4.39 -17.92 -13.10
C ARG A 278 5.29 -17.50 -14.26
N LYS A 279 5.74 -16.25 -14.30
CA LYS A 279 6.72 -15.84 -15.32
C LYS A 279 7.98 -16.70 -15.29
N TYR A 280 8.39 -17.13 -14.10
CA TYR A 280 9.62 -17.89 -13.90
C TYR A 280 9.41 -19.41 -13.92
N PHE A 281 8.15 -19.85 -13.80
CA PHE A 281 7.77 -21.26 -13.74
C PHE A 281 6.68 -21.59 -14.78
N PRO A 282 6.94 -21.41 -16.08
CA PRO A 282 5.95 -21.70 -17.14
C PRO A 282 5.54 -23.18 -17.18
N GLU A 283 6.35 -24.07 -16.61
CA GLU A 283 6.10 -25.51 -16.50
C GLU A 283 6.17 -25.96 -15.03
N MET A 284 5.19 -25.60 -14.19
CA MET A 284 5.13 -26.13 -12.82
C MET A 284 4.77 -27.62 -12.81
N ILE A 285 5.74 -28.45 -13.18
CA ILE A 285 5.93 -29.78 -12.63
C ILE A 285 7.01 -29.60 -11.58
N PHE A 286 6.61 -29.33 -10.34
CA PHE A 286 7.53 -29.57 -9.23
C PHE A 286 7.71 -31.08 -9.17
N PRO A 287 8.95 -31.61 -9.15
CA PRO A 287 9.12 -33.03 -8.91
C PRO A 287 8.49 -33.33 -7.55
N THR A 288 7.37 -34.06 -7.56
CA THR A 288 6.92 -34.77 -6.36
C THR A 288 8.12 -35.59 -5.87
N VAL A 289 8.34 -35.60 -4.56
CA VAL A 289 9.50 -36.19 -3.85
C VAL A 289 9.63 -37.73 -4.02
N GLU A 290 9.07 -38.30 -5.09
CA GLU A 290 9.18 -39.71 -5.45
C GLU A 290 9.75 -39.97 -6.85
N GLN A 291 10.10 -38.95 -7.63
CA GLN A 291 10.71 -39.15 -8.95
C GLN A 291 11.96 -38.29 -9.12
N ASP A 292 13.08 -38.80 -8.59
CA ASP A 292 14.36 -38.89 -9.30
C ASP A 292 15.42 -39.46 -8.34
N LEU A 293 15.49 -40.80 -8.31
CA LEU A 293 16.67 -41.54 -7.81
C LEU A 293 17.46 -42.17 -8.98
N GLU A 294 17.28 -41.71 -10.21
CA GLU A 294 17.98 -42.26 -11.38
C GLU A 294 18.93 -41.30 -12.11
N LEU A 295 19.25 -40.12 -11.54
CA LEU A 295 20.19 -39.17 -12.17
C LEU A 295 21.60 -39.09 -11.54
N PHE A 296 21.95 -40.04 -10.67
CA PHE A 296 23.35 -40.31 -10.34
C PHE A 296 23.79 -41.61 -11.01
N GLU A 297 24.02 -41.57 -12.33
CA GLU A 297 24.90 -42.55 -12.95
C GLU A 297 26.25 -42.50 -12.23
N LYS A 298 26.76 -43.70 -11.90
CA LYS A 298 28.00 -43.97 -11.17
C LYS A 298 29.13 -42.97 -11.49
N PRO A 299 29.91 -42.52 -10.49
CA PRO A 299 31.19 -41.90 -10.79
C PRO A 299 32.06 -42.90 -11.57
N PRO A 300 32.85 -42.44 -12.56
CA PRO A 300 33.72 -43.31 -13.32
C PRO A 300 34.69 -44.05 -12.36
N PRO A 301 35.10 -45.28 -12.70
CA PRO A 301 36.00 -46.03 -11.84
C PRO A 301 37.31 -45.26 -11.64
N ILE A 302 37.72 -45.12 -10.39
CA ILE A 302 39.01 -44.57 -10.02
C ILE A 302 40.07 -45.58 -10.48
N GLU A 303 40.85 -45.22 -11.51
CA GLU A 303 42.04 -46.01 -11.87
C GLU A 303 43.09 -45.88 -10.76
N PRO A 304 43.77 -46.98 -10.38
CA PRO A 304 44.79 -46.94 -9.35
C PRO A 304 45.98 -46.10 -9.83
N ALA A 305 46.43 -45.23 -8.93
CA ALA A 305 47.53 -44.28 -9.11
C ALA A 305 48.74 -44.90 -9.84
N ALA A 306 49.00 -44.44 -11.07
CA ALA A 306 50.26 -44.66 -11.73
C ALA A 306 51.33 -43.80 -11.04
N THR A 307 52.37 -44.49 -10.59
CA THR A 307 53.53 -43.96 -9.92
C THR A 307 54.28 -42.98 -10.84
N ILE A 308 54.73 -41.86 -10.26
CA ILE A 308 55.58 -40.87 -10.94
C ILE A 308 56.86 -41.58 -11.41
N SER A 309 57.06 -41.68 -12.73
CA SER A 309 58.39 -41.83 -13.30
C SER A 309 58.45 -41.39 -14.76
N SER A 310 59.54 -40.69 -15.06
CA SER A 310 60.03 -40.18 -16.36
C SER A 310 59.43 -38.87 -16.88
N MET A 311 60.27 -37.84 -16.77
CA MET A 311 60.31 -36.69 -17.66
C MET A 311 60.55 -37.14 -19.10
N GLY A 312 59.86 -36.50 -20.05
CA GLY A 312 60.10 -36.66 -21.48
C GLY A 312 59.07 -35.90 -22.30
N GLU A 313 59.41 -34.65 -22.62
CA GLU A 313 59.05 -33.91 -23.84
C GLU A 313 57.68 -34.16 -24.49
N VAL A 314 56.79 -33.16 -24.44
CA VAL A 314 56.00 -32.79 -25.63
C VAL A 314 55.89 -31.28 -25.71
N ALA A 315 56.69 -30.71 -26.61
CA ALA A 315 56.48 -29.39 -27.18
C ALA A 315 55.42 -29.47 -28.30
N ALA A 316 54.81 -28.31 -28.56
CA ALA A 316 54.02 -27.95 -29.74
C ALA A 316 52.57 -28.47 -29.84
N ALA A 317 51.62 -27.57 -29.56
CA ALA A 317 50.75 -26.95 -30.58
C ALA A 317 49.60 -26.19 -29.91
N VAL A 318 49.79 -24.90 -29.64
CA VAL A 318 48.68 -23.95 -29.44
C VAL A 318 48.67 -23.06 -30.67
N GLN A 319 47.76 -23.33 -31.61
CA GLN A 319 47.37 -22.33 -32.60
C GLN A 319 46.31 -21.45 -31.97
N VAL A 320 46.69 -20.21 -31.68
CA VAL A 320 45.79 -19.11 -31.35
C VAL A 320 45.07 -18.71 -32.63
N GLN A 321 43.75 -18.78 -32.63
CA GLN A 321 42.93 -18.26 -33.71
C GLN A 321 42.73 -16.75 -33.45
N GLU A 322 43.42 -15.91 -34.22
CA GLU A 322 43.17 -14.46 -34.24
C GLU A 322 41.77 -14.21 -34.79
N VAL A 323 40.94 -13.49 -34.02
CA VAL A 323 39.64 -13.02 -34.46
C VAL A 323 39.83 -11.62 -35.01
N ASP A 324 39.64 -11.48 -36.32
CA ASP A 324 39.72 -10.22 -37.06
C ASP A 324 38.52 -9.33 -36.70
N LEU A 325 38.78 -8.21 -36.01
CA LEU A 325 37.78 -7.21 -35.65
C LEU A 325 37.63 -6.22 -36.81
N ALA A 326 36.49 -6.28 -37.51
CA ALA A 326 36.13 -5.28 -38.50
C ALA A 326 36.06 -3.87 -37.89
N PRO A 327 36.51 -2.81 -38.60
CA PRO A 327 36.51 -1.46 -38.06
C PRO A 327 35.08 -0.90 -37.96
N LEU A 328 34.82 -0.19 -36.86
CA LEU A 328 33.56 0.53 -36.60
C LEU A 328 33.31 1.60 -37.69
N PRO A 329 32.04 1.85 -38.08
CA PRO A 329 31.71 2.94 -38.99
C PRO A 329 31.92 4.30 -38.32
N PRO A 330 32.19 5.38 -39.08
CA PRO A 330 32.41 6.71 -38.52
C PRO A 330 31.12 7.29 -37.92
N GLU A 331 31.27 8.00 -36.80
CA GLU A 331 30.19 8.74 -36.12
C GLU A 331 29.59 9.83 -37.02
N GLU A 332 28.26 9.88 -37.10
CA GLU A 332 27.53 10.99 -37.71
C GLU A 332 27.62 12.24 -36.81
N PRO A 333 27.70 13.46 -37.38
CA PRO A 333 27.81 14.68 -36.58
C PRO A 333 26.50 14.97 -35.85
N VAL A 334 26.62 15.21 -34.54
CA VAL A 334 25.55 15.71 -33.66
C VAL A 334 25.12 17.10 -34.13
N PRO A 335 23.81 17.38 -34.36
CA PRO A 335 23.36 18.73 -34.69
C PRO A 335 23.42 19.63 -33.44
N GLU A 336 24.02 20.82 -33.59
CA GLU A 336 24.02 21.87 -32.56
C GLU A 336 22.59 22.33 -32.20
N PRO A 337 22.31 22.66 -30.93
CA PRO A 337 21.00 23.15 -30.52
C PRO A 337 20.77 24.57 -31.07
N GLN A 338 19.70 24.74 -31.85
CA GLN A 338 19.23 26.07 -32.27
C GLN A 338 18.67 26.84 -31.06
N PRO A 339 18.89 28.17 -30.98
CA PRO A 339 18.36 28.98 -29.88
C PRO A 339 16.83 29.08 -29.95
N ALA A 340 16.19 29.00 -28.78
CA ALA A 340 14.75 29.07 -28.61
C ALA A 340 14.18 30.40 -29.16
N MET A 341 13.11 30.31 -29.96
CA MET A 341 12.28 31.45 -30.31
C MET A 341 11.59 32.00 -29.05
N GLU A 342 11.85 33.28 -28.76
CA GLU A 342 11.03 34.10 -27.86
C GLU A 342 9.58 34.11 -28.35
N GLN A 343 8.66 33.57 -27.56
CA GLN A 343 7.24 33.89 -27.71
C GLN A 343 6.96 35.21 -26.99
N VAL A 344 6.77 36.22 -27.82
CA VAL A 344 6.28 37.55 -27.50
C VAL A 344 4.90 37.46 -26.86
N VAL A 345 4.79 38.00 -25.64
CA VAL A 345 3.52 38.30 -24.96
C VAL A 345 3.02 39.64 -25.51
N PRO A 346 1.78 39.78 -26.04
CA PRO A 346 1.27 41.10 -26.38
C PRO A 346 0.70 41.78 -25.14
N ALA A 347 1.15 43.01 -24.94
CA ALA A 347 0.66 43.95 -23.95
C ALA A 347 -0.76 44.47 -24.27
N GLU A 348 -1.38 44.95 -23.20
CA GLU A 348 -2.69 45.59 -23.08
C GLU A 348 -2.93 46.77 -24.04
N SER A 349 -4.20 46.99 -24.40
CA SER A 349 -4.70 48.26 -24.93
C SER A 349 -5.55 49.00 -23.89
N ALA A 350 -5.20 50.26 -23.68
CA ALA A 350 -5.79 51.21 -22.74
C ALA A 350 -7.16 51.79 -23.15
N GLY A 351 -7.84 52.37 -22.15
CA GLY A 351 -9.01 53.26 -22.26
C GLY A 351 -10.23 52.66 -21.55
N GLU A 352 -10.80 53.20 -20.46
CA GLU A 352 -11.16 54.61 -20.23
C GLU A 352 -11.25 54.95 -18.74
N THR A 353 -10.91 56.20 -18.46
CA THR A 353 -10.91 56.93 -17.19
C THR A 353 -12.29 57.29 -16.67
N THR A 354 -12.54 57.12 -15.36
CA THR A 354 -13.22 58.13 -14.50
C THR A 354 -12.84 57.93 -13.02
N THR A 355 -12.32 58.98 -12.38
CA THR A 355 -12.14 59.20 -10.92
C THR A 355 -12.82 60.54 -10.55
N PRO A 356 -12.90 60.98 -9.28
CA PRO A 356 -12.71 60.28 -7.99
C PRO A 356 -13.80 60.61 -6.93
N GLY A 357 -13.77 59.89 -5.81
CA GLY A 357 -14.37 60.32 -4.54
C GLY A 357 -13.57 59.76 -3.36
N ALA A 358 -12.70 60.58 -2.80
CA ALA A 358 -11.90 60.30 -1.60
C ALA A 358 -12.74 60.34 -0.32
N VAL A 359 -12.34 59.62 0.74
CA VAL A 359 -11.97 60.16 2.08
C VAL A 359 -11.31 59.05 2.91
N GLU A 360 -10.27 59.46 3.63
CA GLU A 360 -9.28 58.76 4.47
C GLU A 360 -9.77 58.09 5.78
N PRO A 361 -8.90 57.30 6.46
CA PRO A 361 -9.22 56.43 7.59
C PRO A 361 -8.95 57.06 8.97
N ASN A 362 -9.49 56.47 10.04
CA ASN A 362 -9.03 56.70 11.42
C ASN A 362 -9.23 55.46 12.32
N PRO A 363 -8.24 55.08 13.16
CA PRO A 363 -8.38 54.13 14.28
C PRO A 363 -8.26 54.88 15.65
N PRO A 364 -8.01 54.20 16.78
CA PRO A 364 -8.99 53.56 17.68
C PRO A 364 -9.12 54.28 19.04
N GLY A 365 -10.11 53.92 19.86
CA GLY A 365 -10.25 54.44 21.23
C GLY A 365 -10.89 53.44 22.19
N THR A 366 -10.17 53.13 23.28
CA THR A 366 -10.62 52.42 24.49
C THR A 366 -11.13 53.44 25.54
N PRO A 367 -11.95 53.01 26.52
CA PRO A 367 -11.50 53.00 27.93
C PRO A 367 -11.91 51.70 28.68
N ALA A 368 -11.07 51.06 29.53
CA ALA A 368 -10.81 51.31 30.97
C ALA A 368 -12.09 51.24 31.85
N HIS A 369 -12.20 50.60 33.01
CA HIS A 369 -11.34 49.84 33.93
C HIS A 369 -12.29 49.10 34.91
N ASP A 370 -11.92 47.94 35.46
CA ASP A 370 -11.99 47.75 36.91
C ASP A 370 -11.03 46.66 37.39
N VAL A 371 -10.42 46.95 38.54
CA VAL A 371 -9.23 46.38 39.15
C VAL A 371 -9.64 45.61 40.41
N ILE A 372 -8.87 44.58 40.78
CA ILE A 372 -8.39 44.18 42.13
C ILE A 372 -7.75 42.79 41.93
N SER A 373 -6.41 42.72 41.80
CA SER A 373 -5.41 42.42 42.86
C SER A 373 -5.55 41.02 43.44
N THR A 374 -4.56 40.18 43.72
CA THR A 374 -3.09 40.12 43.64
C THR A 374 -2.78 38.75 44.27
N GLU A 375 -1.88 37.94 43.74
CA GLU A 375 -0.88 37.20 44.54
C GLU A 375 0.07 36.41 43.64
N ALA A 376 1.34 36.39 44.02
CA ALA A 376 2.46 35.87 43.28
C ALA A 376 3.03 34.60 43.94
N VAL A 377 3.95 33.95 43.21
CA VAL A 377 4.98 32.95 43.62
C VAL A 377 4.57 31.47 43.42
N PRO A 378 5.46 30.54 43.01
CA PRO A 378 6.62 30.58 42.09
C PRO A 378 6.57 29.51 40.96
N GLU A 379 7.51 29.59 40.00
CA GLU A 379 7.85 28.52 39.03
C GLU A 379 8.39 27.26 39.72
N PRO A 380 8.13 26.05 39.19
CA PRO A 380 8.92 24.87 39.50
C PRO A 380 9.88 24.48 38.36
N GLU A 381 10.93 23.81 38.79
CA GLU A 381 12.19 23.52 38.14
C GLU A 381 12.11 22.54 36.96
N ALA A 382 13.12 22.63 36.10
CA ALA A 382 13.34 21.76 34.96
C ALA A 382 13.80 20.36 35.42
N GLU A 383 12.96 19.35 35.22
CA GLU A 383 13.37 17.94 35.26
C GLU A 383 13.62 17.41 33.84
N HIS A 384 14.83 16.89 33.63
CA HIS A 384 15.23 16.15 32.44
C HIS A 384 14.42 14.85 32.30
N SER A 385 13.37 14.86 31.49
CA SER A 385 12.76 13.65 30.95
C SER A 385 13.34 13.35 29.56
N ALA A 386 14.05 12.22 29.44
CA ALA A 386 14.51 11.71 28.16
C ALA A 386 13.31 11.30 27.30
N ALA A 387 12.86 12.21 26.44
CA ALA A 387 11.79 11.95 25.49
C ALA A 387 12.19 10.80 24.54
N ALA A 388 11.44 9.70 24.62
CA ALA A 388 11.47 8.65 23.60
C ALA A 388 11.12 9.29 22.26
N THR A 389 12.11 9.38 21.38
CA THR A 389 11.96 10.02 20.07
C THR A 389 11.13 9.10 19.18
N SER A 390 10.02 9.59 18.64
CA SER A 390 9.15 8.80 17.75
C SER A 390 9.96 8.25 16.56
N PRO A 391 9.67 7.04 16.04
CA PRO A 391 10.29 6.53 14.82
C PRO A 391 10.22 7.50 13.64
N VAL A 392 9.17 8.32 13.58
CA VAL A 392 9.00 9.39 12.58
C VAL A 392 10.01 10.52 12.78
N ASP A 393 10.28 10.90 14.03
CA ASP A 393 11.29 11.91 14.36
C ASP A 393 12.72 11.42 14.11
N LEU A 394 12.98 10.13 14.33
CA LEU A 394 14.24 9.49 14.00
C LEU A 394 14.48 9.46 12.48
N LEU A 395 13.45 9.12 11.71
CA LEU A 395 13.49 9.16 10.25
C LEU A 395 13.69 10.60 9.74
N ALA A 396 12.98 11.57 10.33
CA ALA A 396 13.12 12.98 9.97
C ALA A 396 14.52 13.54 10.31
N LYS A 397 15.09 13.18 11.46
CA LYS A 397 16.47 13.54 11.85
C LYS A 397 17.51 12.87 10.94
N PHE A 398 17.30 11.61 10.55
CA PHE A 398 18.17 10.92 9.61
C PHE A 398 18.16 11.58 8.23
N LEU A 399 16.97 11.90 7.69
CA LEU A 399 16.82 12.56 6.39
C LEU A 399 17.35 14.01 6.38
N ARG A 400 17.36 14.70 7.53
CA ARG A 400 18.00 16.01 7.71
C ARG A 400 19.52 15.94 7.96
N GLY A 401 20.12 14.75 8.03
CA GLY A 401 21.55 14.59 8.29
C GLY A 401 21.99 14.94 9.72
N GLU A 402 21.05 14.96 10.67
CA GLU A 402 21.28 15.43 12.06
C GLU A 402 21.81 14.32 12.99
N ALA A 403 22.18 13.15 12.47
CA ALA A 403 22.79 12.08 13.27
C ALA A 403 24.28 12.40 13.55
N ARG A 404 24.55 13.05 14.70
CA ARG A 404 25.92 13.31 15.16
C ARG A 404 26.61 12.05 15.69
N ALA A 405 27.87 11.93 15.28
CA ALA A 405 28.90 10.98 15.70
C ALA A 405 28.93 10.72 17.20
N GLN A 406 28.91 9.45 17.60
CA GLN A 406 29.39 9.04 18.91
C GLN A 406 30.89 8.74 18.83
N THR A 407 31.63 9.47 19.65
CA THR A 407 33.05 9.38 19.92
C THR A 407 33.43 8.03 20.54
N ASN A 408 34.48 7.44 19.97
CA ASN A 408 35.17 6.23 20.42
C ASN A 408 35.77 6.40 21.84
N PRO A 409 35.52 5.52 22.83
CA PRO A 409 36.28 5.55 24.08
C PRO A 409 37.57 4.71 23.95
N LYS A 410 38.65 5.33 24.40
CA LYS A 410 40.04 4.86 24.41
C LYS A 410 40.19 3.48 25.05
N ILE A 411 40.92 2.60 24.36
CA ILE A 411 41.58 1.42 24.93
C ILE A 411 42.68 1.92 25.87
N ASN A 412 42.56 1.61 27.16
CA ASN A 412 43.62 1.89 28.14
C ASN A 412 44.28 0.57 28.56
N SER A 413 45.60 0.55 28.41
CA SER A 413 46.52 -0.52 28.76
C SER A 413 46.81 -0.58 30.27
N ALA A 414 46.81 -1.79 30.84
CA ALA A 414 47.58 -2.21 32.03
C ALA A 414 47.75 -3.74 31.86
N LYS A 415 48.91 -4.39 31.78
CA LYS A 415 50.11 -4.40 32.66
C LYS A 415 49.74 -4.45 34.14
N GLU A 416 49.45 -5.65 34.64
CA GLU A 416 50.35 -6.51 35.44
C GLU A 416 49.80 -7.95 35.50
#